data_AF-A0A1S8TQY3-F1
#
_entry.id   AF-A0A1S8TQY3-F1
#
_cell.length_a   1.000
_cell.length_b   1.000
_cell.length_c   1.000
_cell.angle_alpha   90.00
_cell.angle_beta   90.00
_cell.angle_gamma   90.00
#
_symmetry.space_group_name_H-M   'P 1'
#
loop_
_entity.id
_entity.type
_entity.pdbx_description
1 polymer ?
#
loop_
_entity_poly.entity_id
_entity_poly.type
_entity_poly.pdbx_seq_one_letter_code
_entity_poly.pdbx_strand_id
1 'polypeptide(L)'
;MKKLDVKSIFIGLVIGVVGVSTVFAVVWKMSATTKEKNAVAVTSDEKKAESTSGKNNVATGEGIRSAVINNSKIYFNGKEIELKKPLITIENDESAEPQLYMPMDELLEYMHFQVEWNSQDNEVYLTMGQDNQKNKADMSDISANEADAEAIEIIQKTGNWSYIEKYISQMSDDGIERVVNIYNSKHIDPSQHKNASDYIKN
;
A
#
# COMPACT_ATOMS: atom_id res chain seq x y z
N MET A 1 -13.68 37.66 12.65
CA MET A 1 -13.40 36.20 12.69
C MET A 1 -13.06 35.74 11.28
N LYS A 2 -11.89 35.12 11.09
CA LYS A 2 -11.38 34.72 9.77
C LYS A 2 -12.24 33.56 9.23
N LYS A 3 -12.70 33.68 7.99
CA LYS A 3 -13.48 32.66 7.29
C LYS A 3 -12.51 31.55 6.88
N LEU A 4 -12.72 30.34 7.37
CA LEU A 4 -12.01 29.16 6.90
C LEU A 4 -12.65 28.73 5.56
N ASP A 5 -11.85 28.71 4.50
CA ASP A 5 -12.25 28.26 3.16
C ASP A 5 -12.46 26.74 3.16
N VAL A 6 -13.71 26.31 3.01
CA VAL A 6 -14.14 24.90 3.02
C VAL A 6 -13.74 24.15 1.73
N LYS A 7 -13.02 24.80 0.80
CA LYS A 7 -12.56 24.18 -0.45
C LYS A 7 -11.39 23.20 -0.30
N SER A 8 -10.83 23.03 0.91
CA SER A 8 -9.62 22.20 1.13
C SER A 8 -9.87 20.84 1.80
N ILE A 9 -11.11 20.42 2.08
CA ILE A 9 -11.40 19.25 2.93
C ILE A 9 -12.14 18.12 2.15
N PHE A 10 -11.80 17.89 0.87
CA PHE A 10 -12.42 16.79 0.10
C PHE A 10 -11.45 15.95 -0.77
N ILE A 11 -10.13 16.11 -0.62
CA ILE A 11 -9.13 15.35 -1.40
C ILE A 11 -8.60 14.09 -0.66
N GLY A 12 -9.19 13.73 0.48
CA GLY A 12 -8.65 12.68 1.36
C GLY A 12 -9.64 11.60 1.81
N LEU A 13 -10.64 11.21 1.00
CA LEU A 13 -11.55 10.14 1.43
C LEU A 13 -12.17 9.35 0.27
N VAL A 14 -11.43 8.40 -0.28
CA VAL A 14 -11.99 7.13 -0.83
C VAL A 14 -10.95 6.01 -0.66
N ILE A 15 -10.68 5.57 0.57
CA ILE A 15 -10.22 4.20 0.80
C ILE A 15 -11.50 3.39 0.98
N GLY A 16 -12.01 2.92 -0.15
CA GLY A 16 -13.20 2.07 -0.21
C GLY A 16 -12.91 0.73 0.46
N VAL A 17 -13.72 0.44 1.48
CA VAL A 17 -13.87 -0.85 2.13
C VAL A 17 -14.00 -1.95 1.07
N VAL A 18 -12.96 -2.76 0.89
CA VAL A 18 -13.04 -4.06 0.23
C VAL A 18 -12.59 -5.10 1.23
N GLY A 19 -13.46 -5.34 2.22
CA GLY A 19 -13.44 -6.57 2.99
C GLY A 19 -14.00 -7.68 2.11
N VAL A 20 -13.12 -8.43 1.45
CA VAL A 20 -13.49 -9.74 0.90
C VAL A 20 -13.05 -10.78 1.92
N SER A 21 -13.96 -11.12 2.82
CA SER A 21 -13.90 -12.37 3.56
C SER A 21 -14.07 -13.54 2.57
N THR A 22 -12.96 -14.01 2.00
CA THR A 22 -12.96 -15.34 1.40
C THR A 22 -12.90 -16.35 2.53
N VAL A 23 -14.02 -17.02 2.77
CA VAL A 23 -14.09 -18.21 3.63
C VAL A 23 -13.21 -19.27 2.97
N PHE A 24 -12.01 -19.48 3.50
CA PHE A 24 -11.21 -20.64 3.10
C PHE A 24 -11.89 -21.88 3.68
N ALA A 25 -12.49 -22.66 2.78
CA ALA A 25 -12.96 -24.00 3.11
C ALA A 25 -11.76 -24.85 3.55
N VAL A 26 -11.80 -25.29 4.81
CA VAL A 26 -10.93 -26.30 5.38
C VAL A 26 -10.97 -27.55 4.49
N VAL A 27 -9.89 -27.80 3.76
CA VAL A 27 -9.57 -29.14 3.26
C VAL A 27 -8.31 -29.59 3.97
N TRP A 28 -8.54 -30.27 5.09
CA TRP A 28 -7.55 -31.07 5.80
C TRP A 28 -7.01 -32.14 4.84
N LYS A 29 -5.72 -32.10 4.53
CA LYS A 29 -4.99 -33.28 4.06
C LYS A 29 -3.63 -33.38 4.75
N MET A 30 -3.46 -34.54 5.37
CA MET A 30 -2.41 -34.99 6.29
C MET A 30 -0.96 -34.60 5.97
N SER A 31 -0.26 -34.27 7.05
CA SER A 31 1.07 -34.74 7.47
C SER A 31 2.14 -35.04 6.42
N ALA A 32 3.23 -34.28 6.49
CA ALA A 32 4.58 -34.83 6.29
C ALA A 32 5.55 -34.17 7.29
N THR A 33 5.94 -34.94 8.30
CA THR A 33 7.10 -34.68 9.15
C THR A 33 8.37 -34.69 8.30
N THR A 34 9.13 -33.60 8.27
CA THR A 34 10.58 -33.70 8.25
C THR A 34 11.19 -32.53 9.00
N LYS A 35 12.01 -32.84 9.99
CA LYS A 35 12.78 -31.88 10.77
C LYS A 35 13.80 -31.21 9.85
N GLU A 36 13.84 -29.88 9.83
CA GLU A 36 15.13 -29.19 9.79
C GLU A 36 15.04 -27.87 10.57
N LYS A 37 15.87 -27.81 11.61
CA LYS A 37 16.04 -26.67 12.50
C LYS A 37 16.70 -25.54 11.72
N ASN A 38 16.05 -24.37 11.70
CA ASN A 38 16.69 -23.07 11.87
C ASN A 38 15.61 -22.05 12.26
N ALA A 39 14.92 -22.32 13.37
CA ALA A 39 14.15 -21.30 14.06
C ALA A 39 15.11 -20.61 15.05
N VAL A 40 15.53 -19.39 14.75
CA VAL A 40 16.15 -18.52 15.74
C VAL A 40 15.02 -18.02 16.64
N ALA A 41 14.76 -18.76 17.72
CA ALA A 41 13.93 -18.30 18.81
C ALA A 41 14.75 -17.29 19.62
N VAL A 42 14.32 -16.04 19.67
CA VAL A 42 14.82 -15.07 20.64
C VAL A 42 14.11 -15.38 21.96
N THR A 43 14.76 -16.17 22.82
CA THR A 43 14.33 -16.37 24.21
C THR A 43 14.94 -15.24 25.05
N SER A 44 14.11 -14.36 25.58
CA SER A 44 14.51 -13.39 26.60
C SER A 44 14.47 -14.07 27.96
N ASP A 45 15.63 -14.30 28.57
CA ASP A 45 15.77 -14.81 29.93
C ASP A 45 15.12 -13.88 30.97
N GLU A 46 14.40 -14.48 31.90
CA GLU A 46 13.82 -13.83 33.09
C GLU A 46 14.89 -13.07 33.89
N LYS A 47 14.65 -11.77 34.12
CA LYS A 47 15.11 -11.13 35.36
C LYS A 47 14.01 -10.27 35.96
N LYS A 48 13.41 -10.85 37.00
CA LYS A 48 12.45 -10.30 37.95
C LYS A 48 12.88 -8.90 38.43
N ALA A 49 12.05 -7.89 38.16
CA ALA A 49 12.05 -6.62 38.88
C ALA A 49 10.61 -6.31 39.32
N GLU A 50 10.45 -6.31 40.63
CA GLU A 50 9.23 -5.97 41.37
C GLU A 50 8.99 -4.46 41.25
N SER A 51 7.79 -4.05 40.84
CA SER A 51 7.33 -2.67 41.05
C SER A 51 5.85 -2.64 41.39
N THR A 52 5.60 -1.86 42.43
CA THR A 52 4.40 -1.65 43.23
C THR A 52 3.17 -1.22 42.44
N SER A 53 2.03 -1.76 42.88
CA SER A 53 0.63 -1.40 42.63
C SER A 53 0.36 0.04 42.18
N GLY A 54 -0.05 0.17 40.91
CA GLY A 54 -0.83 1.29 40.39
C GLY A 54 -2.00 0.72 39.60
N LYS A 55 -3.22 0.97 40.09
CA LYS A 55 -4.49 0.46 39.56
C LYS A 55 -4.77 1.03 38.16
N ASN A 56 -4.31 0.35 37.12
CA ASN A 56 -4.70 0.59 35.74
C ASN A 56 -5.41 -0.66 35.23
N ASN A 57 -6.62 -0.48 34.71
CA ASN A 57 -7.36 -1.54 34.01
C ASN A 57 -6.45 -2.10 32.91
N VAL A 58 -5.95 -3.31 33.13
CA VAL A 58 -5.30 -4.12 32.11
C VAL A 58 -6.39 -4.45 31.11
N ALA A 59 -6.39 -3.75 29.96
CA ALA A 59 -6.93 -4.35 28.76
C ALA A 59 -6.16 -5.67 28.61
N THR A 60 -6.86 -6.79 28.67
CA THR A 60 -6.32 -8.12 28.36
C THR A 60 -5.86 -8.07 26.92
N GLY A 61 -4.60 -7.69 26.70
CA GLY A 61 -4.00 -7.62 25.39
C GLY A 61 -3.83 -9.05 24.88
N GLU A 62 -4.38 -9.33 23.71
CA GLU A 62 -4.07 -10.54 22.95
C GLU A 62 -2.55 -10.72 22.88
N GLY A 63 -2.03 -11.77 23.51
CA GLY A 63 -0.62 -12.10 23.43
C GLY A 63 -0.29 -12.67 22.06
N ILE A 64 0.90 -12.32 21.55
CA ILE A 64 1.46 -12.96 20.37
C ILE A 64 2.13 -14.26 20.81
N ARG A 65 1.61 -15.40 20.32
CA ARG A 65 2.14 -16.73 20.59
C ARG A 65 3.38 -17.04 19.75
N SER A 66 3.32 -16.70 18.46
CA SER A 66 4.44 -16.85 17.55
C SER A 66 4.40 -15.84 16.40
N ALA A 67 5.59 -15.51 15.87
CA ALA A 67 5.75 -14.71 14.68
C ALA A 67 6.80 -15.38 13.78
N VAL A 68 6.43 -15.70 12.53
CA VAL A 68 7.30 -16.39 11.58
C VAL A 68 7.39 -15.65 10.26
N ILE A 69 8.58 -15.66 9.66
CA ILE A 69 8.81 -15.11 8.32
C ILE A 69 8.01 -15.93 7.31
N ASN A 70 7.32 -15.23 6.40
CA ASN A 70 6.51 -15.81 5.36
C ASN A 70 6.94 -15.27 3.98
N ASN A 71 7.25 -16.20 3.06
CA ASN A 71 7.75 -15.89 1.71
C ASN A 71 6.64 -15.86 0.65
N SER A 72 5.38 -15.64 1.08
CA SER A 72 4.26 -15.45 0.15
C SER A 72 4.48 -14.24 -0.73
N LYS A 73 3.97 -14.31 -1.97
CA LYS A 73 4.06 -13.24 -2.96
C LYS A 73 2.81 -12.38 -2.92
N ILE A 74 2.97 -11.08 -3.16
CA ILE A 74 1.86 -10.13 -3.26
C ILE A 74 1.73 -9.68 -4.71
N TYR A 75 0.48 -9.58 -5.18
CA TYR A 75 0.16 -9.13 -6.53
C TYR A 75 -0.79 -7.94 -6.48
N PHE A 76 -0.50 -6.90 -7.27
CA PHE A 76 -1.39 -5.76 -7.48
C PHE A 76 -1.71 -5.65 -8.97
N ASN A 77 -3.00 -5.68 -9.31
CA ASN A 77 -3.48 -5.74 -10.70
C ASN A 77 -2.79 -6.85 -11.54
N GLY A 78 -2.52 -8.00 -10.93
CA GLY A 78 -1.86 -9.13 -11.57
C GLY A 78 -0.33 -9.01 -11.72
N LYS A 79 0.28 -7.90 -11.32
CA LYS A 79 1.74 -7.69 -11.29
C LYS A 79 2.28 -8.00 -9.89
N GLU A 80 3.31 -8.83 -9.81
CA GLU A 80 3.99 -9.11 -8.53
C GLU A 80 4.63 -7.84 -7.98
N ILE A 81 4.43 -7.56 -6.69
CA ILE A 81 5.14 -6.51 -5.97
C ILE A 81 6.36 -7.14 -5.32
N GLU A 82 7.54 -6.72 -5.77
CA GLU A 82 8.81 -7.12 -5.17
C GLU A 82 9.02 -6.37 -3.86
N LEU A 83 8.83 -7.06 -2.73
CA LEU A 83 9.08 -6.53 -1.39
C LEU A 83 10.51 -6.86 -0.95
N LYS A 84 11.19 -5.90 -0.32
CA LYS A 84 12.51 -6.06 0.29
C LYS A 84 12.39 -6.75 1.65
N LYS A 85 11.36 -6.42 2.42
CA LYS A 85 11.03 -7.08 3.69
C LYS A 85 10.06 -8.25 3.45
N PRO A 86 10.25 -9.39 4.13
CA PRO A 86 9.31 -10.50 4.01
C PRO A 86 8.00 -10.18 4.74
N LEU A 87 6.97 -10.96 4.44
CA LEU A 87 5.75 -10.94 5.21
C LEU A 87 5.96 -11.66 6.55
N ILE A 88 5.10 -11.38 7.52
CA ILE A 88 5.14 -12.00 8.84
C ILE A 88 3.80 -12.66 9.10
N THR A 89 3.81 -13.94 9.46
CA THR A 89 2.62 -14.61 9.98
C THR A 89 2.67 -14.54 11.50
N ILE A 90 1.63 -13.96 12.11
CA ILE A 90 1.49 -13.85 13.57
C ILE A 90 0.35 -14.77 14.01
N GLU A 91 0.63 -15.59 15.02
CA GLU A 91 -0.36 -16.42 15.68
C GLU A 91 -0.58 -15.86 17.09
N ASN A 92 -1.81 -15.49 17.42
CA ASN A 92 -2.16 -14.97 18.75
C ASN A 92 -2.58 -16.10 19.69
N ASP A 93 -2.62 -15.82 20.99
CA ASP A 93 -3.03 -16.79 22.01
C ASP A 93 -4.52 -17.14 21.92
N GLU A 94 -5.36 -16.17 21.53
CA GLU A 94 -6.82 -16.33 21.44
C GLU A 94 -7.33 -16.62 20.03
N SER A 95 -6.50 -16.39 19.01
CA SER A 95 -6.88 -16.64 17.62
C SER A 95 -6.59 -18.08 17.23
N ALA A 96 -7.60 -18.74 16.68
CA ALA A 96 -7.47 -20.10 16.14
C ALA A 96 -6.67 -20.14 14.83
N GLU A 97 -6.54 -19.01 14.12
CA GLU A 97 -5.91 -18.95 12.80
C GLU A 97 -4.80 -17.90 12.74
N PRO A 98 -3.61 -18.24 12.23
CA PRO A 98 -2.53 -17.29 12.01
C PRO A 98 -2.92 -16.20 11.00
N GLN A 99 -2.54 -14.95 11.29
CA GLN A 99 -2.79 -13.79 10.43
C GLN A 99 -1.51 -13.38 9.68
N LEU A 100 -1.66 -13.02 8.41
CA LEU A 100 -0.55 -12.59 7.56
C LEU A 100 -0.46 -11.06 7.55
N TYR A 101 0.70 -10.54 7.94
CA TYR A 101 1.05 -9.13 7.96
C TYR A 101 2.08 -8.83 6.88
N MET A 102 1.96 -7.66 6.27
CA MET A 102 2.86 -7.20 5.21
C MET A 102 3.61 -5.93 5.63
N PRO A 103 4.81 -5.68 5.07
CA PRO A 103 5.50 -4.41 5.24
C PRO A 103 4.71 -3.29 4.55
N MET A 104 3.90 -2.59 5.35
CA MET A 104 2.97 -1.58 4.84
C MET A 104 3.69 -0.36 4.25
N ASP A 105 4.85 -0.01 4.81
CA ASP A 105 5.71 1.06 4.29
C ASP A 105 6.11 0.80 2.83
N GLU A 106 6.58 -0.41 2.52
CA GLU A 106 6.99 -0.78 1.17
C GLU A 106 5.81 -0.82 0.18
N LEU A 107 4.63 -1.30 0.63
CA LEU A 107 3.43 -1.27 -0.21
C LEU A 107 3.04 0.17 -0.55
N LEU A 108 3.06 1.05 0.45
CA LEU A 108 2.67 2.45 0.27
C LEU A 108 3.68 3.19 -0.60
N GLU A 109 4.98 2.96 -0.42
CA GLU A 109 6.03 3.46 -1.29
C GLU A 109 5.87 2.97 -2.74
N TYR A 110 5.54 1.69 -2.93
CA TYR A 110 5.21 1.14 -4.26
C TYR A 110 4.03 1.88 -4.91
N MET A 111 3.08 2.36 -4.11
CA MET A 111 1.93 3.18 -4.51
C MET A 111 2.25 4.68 -4.60
N HIS A 112 3.53 5.06 -4.55
CA HIS A 112 4.05 6.43 -4.60
C HIS A 112 3.68 7.32 -3.39
N PHE A 113 3.40 6.72 -2.24
CA PHE A 113 3.40 7.46 -0.98
C PHE A 113 4.83 7.58 -0.44
N GLN A 114 5.06 8.63 0.33
CA GLN A 114 6.17 8.74 1.25
C GLN A 114 5.65 8.38 2.64
N VAL A 115 6.39 7.52 3.32
CA VAL A 115 6.03 6.99 4.64
C VAL A 115 7.11 7.41 5.62
N GLU A 116 6.73 8.20 6.62
CA GLU A 116 7.62 8.60 7.70
C GLU A 116 7.09 8.07 9.02
N TRP A 117 7.83 7.15 9.63
CA TRP A 117 7.49 6.62 10.94
C TRP A 117 8.22 7.41 12.03
N ASN A 118 7.45 8.03 12.91
CA ASN A 118 7.93 8.62 14.14
C ASN A 118 7.74 7.61 15.28
N SER A 119 8.81 6.94 15.66
CA SER A 119 8.79 5.93 16.73
C SER A 119 8.63 6.52 18.13
N GLN A 120 8.88 7.82 18.32
CA GLN A 120 8.72 8.46 19.64
C GLN A 120 7.25 8.66 19.97
N ASP A 121 6.47 9.09 18.98
CA ASP A 121 5.05 9.40 19.13
C ASP A 121 4.15 8.24 18.66
N ASN A 122 4.73 7.18 18.10
CA ASN A 122 4.02 6.05 17.46
C ASN A 122 3.12 6.49 16.29
N GLU A 123 3.59 7.46 15.53
CA GLU A 123 2.84 8.05 14.41
C GLU A 123 3.44 7.63 13.08
N VAL A 124 2.58 7.41 12.10
CA VAL A 124 2.98 7.18 10.71
C VAL A 124 2.41 8.30 9.86
N TYR A 125 3.29 9.12 9.31
CA TYR A 125 2.94 10.19 8.39
C TYR A 125 2.96 9.65 6.97
N LEU A 126 1.83 9.84 6.28
CA LEU A 126 1.65 9.46 4.89
C LEU A 126 1.47 10.72 4.05
N THR A 127 2.39 10.94 3.12
CA THR A 127 2.31 12.03 2.17
C THR A 127 2.38 11.48 0.74
N MET A 128 1.74 12.14 -0.21
CA MET A 128 1.89 11.77 -1.60
C MET A 128 3.28 12.20 -2.08
N GLY A 129 4.07 11.27 -2.62
CA GLY A 129 5.44 11.51 -3.08
C GLY A 129 5.53 12.29 -4.39
N GLN A 130 5.04 13.53 -4.42
CA GLN A 130 5.07 14.41 -5.60
C GLN A 130 6.49 14.67 -6.12
N ASP A 131 7.45 14.80 -5.21
CA ASP A 131 8.82 15.21 -5.53
C ASP A 131 9.66 14.08 -6.15
N ASN A 132 9.31 12.82 -5.87
CA ASN A 132 9.93 11.65 -6.51
C ASN A 132 9.52 11.51 -7.99
N GLN A 133 8.42 12.16 -8.40
CA GLN A 133 7.86 12.12 -9.75
C GLN A 133 8.26 13.34 -10.58
N LYS A 134 8.34 14.55 -10.00
CA LYS A 134 8.72 15.77 -10.72
C LYS A 134 10.16 15.75 -11.27
N ASN A 135 11.06 14.99 -10.64
CA ASN A 135 12.49 14.99 -10.97
C ASN A 135 12.94 13.84 -11.89
N LYS A 136 12.02 12.99 -12.38
CA LYS A 136 12.37 11.89 -13.30
C LYS A 136 12.46 12.39 -14.75
N ALA A 137 13.72 12.61 -15.16
CA ALA A 137 14.34 12.70 -16.50
C ALA A 137 13.73 13.62 -17.57
N ASP A 138 14.64 14.18 -18.39
CA ASP A 138 14.32 14.91 -19.62
C ASP A 138 13.51 13.98 -20.55
N MET A 139 12.26 14.33 -20.83
CA MET A 139 11.32 13.47 -21.58
C MET A 139 11.48 13.56 -23.09
N SER A 140 12.56 14.18 -23.58
CA SER A 140 12.78 14.36 -25.02
C SER A 140 12.96 13.05 -25.78
N ASP A 141 13.44 12.01 -25.09
CA ASP A 141 13.90 10.76 -25.73
C ASP A 141 13.05 9.54 -25.39
N ILE A 142 11.97 9.70 -24.62
CA ILE A 142 11.09 8.58 -24.25
C ILE A 142 10.25 8.16 -25.46
N SER A 143 10.18 6.86 -25.72
CA SER A 143 9.29 6.34 -26.77
C SER A 143 7.82 6.44 -26.35
N ALA A 144 6.90 6.56 -27.31
CA ALA A 144 5.47 6.62 -27.00
C ALA A 144 4.98 5.42 -26.18
N ASN A 145 5.43 4.22 -26.53
CA ASN A 145 5.07 3.00 -25.79
C ASN A 145 5.56 3.03 -24.32
N GLU A 146 6.74 3.62 -24.08
CA GLU A 146 7.29 3.74 -22.73
C GLU A 146 6.56 4.83 -21.94
N ALA A 147 6.25 5.96 -22.57
CA ALA A 147 5.43 7.02 -21.99
C ALA A 147 4.04 6.49 -21.59
N ASP A 148 3.42 5.70 -22.47
CA ASP A 148 2.13 5.06 -22.22
C ASP A 148 2.20 4.11 -21.02
N ALA A 149 3.19 3.23 -20.98
CA ALA A 149 3.35 2.25 -19.90
C ALA A 149 3.57 2.94 -18.53
N GLU A 150 4.45 3.94 -18.48
CA GLU A 150 4.73 4.71 -17.26
C GLU A 150 3.49 5.50 -16.80
N ALA A 151 2.81 6.20 -17.71
CA ALA A 151 1.60 6.96 -17.38
C ALA A 151 0.46 6.05 -16.89
N ILE A 152 0.24 4.91 -17.56
CA ILE A 152 -0.75 3.90 -17.15
C ILE A 152 -0.41 3.34 -15.77
N GLU A 153 0.85 3.01 -15.49
CA GLU A 153 1.27 2.49 -14.19
C GLU A 153 1.05 3.55 -13.08
N ILE A 154 1.44 4.80 -13.31
CA ILE A 154 1.29 5.90 -12.35
C ILE A 154 -0.19 6.18 -12.06
N ILE A 155 -1.03 6.29 -13.08
CA ILE A 155 -2.46 6.59 -12.90
C ILE A 155 -3.21 5.42 -12.25
N GLN A 156 -2.80 4.18 -12.51
CA GLN A 156 -3.35 3.00 -11.83
C GLN A 156 -3.04 3.00 -10.34
N LYS A 157 -1.80 3.34 -9.97
CA LYS A 157 -1.34 3.38 -8.58
C LYS A 157 -1.95 4.57 -7.82
N THR A 158 -1.88 5.76 -8.41
CA THR A 158 -2.15 7.01 -7.67
C THR A 158 -3.53 7.60 -7.94
N GLY A 159 -4.10 7.35 -9.13
CA GLY A 159 -5.28 8.08 -9.61
C GLY A 159 -5.03 9.58 -9.83
N ASN A 160 -3.81 10.09 -9.74
CA ASN A 160 -3.54 11.53 -9.84
C ASN A 160 -3.14 11.94 -11.26
N TRP A 161 -3.99 12.70 -11.94
CA TRP A 161 -3.74 13.20 -13.31
C TRP A 161 -2.47 14.05 -13.41
N SER A 162 -2.21 14.91 -12.42
CA SER A 162 -1.07 15.84 -12.46
C SER A 162 0.28 15.11 -12.55
N TYR A 163 0.37 13.85 -12.11
CA TYR A 163 1.60 13.07 -12.19
C TYR A 163 1.90 12.54 -13.59
N ILE A 164 0.86 12.41 -14.41
CA ILE A 164 1.00 11.90 -15.78
C ILE A 164 1.08 13.01 -16.82
N GLU A 165 0.74 14.25 -16.47
CA GLU A 165 0.71 15.40 -17.40
C GLU A 165 1.99 15.56 -18.23
N LYS A 166 3.15 15.31 -17.62
CA LYS A 166 4.45 15.37 -18.29
C LYS A 166 4.60 14.35 -19.43
N TYR A 167 4.00 13.16 -19.30
CA TYR A 167 4.09 12.10 -20.32
C TYR A 167 3.14 12.36 -21.50
N ILE A 168 2.01 13.05 -21.28
CA ILE A 168 0.93 13.23 -22.27
C ILE A 168 1.46 13.66 -23.65
N SER A 169 2.43 14.57 -23.69
CA SER A 169 2.97 15.09 -24.95
C SER A 169 3.67 14.07 -25.85
N GLN A 170 4.13 12.95 -25.27
CA GLN A 170 4.87 11.86 -25.90
C GLN A 170 4.03 10.58 -26.04
N MET A 171 2.86 10.51 -25.42
CA MET A 171 1.99 9.33 -25.41
C MET A 171 1.33 9.09 -26.78
N SER A 172 0.93 7.84 -27.03
CA SER A 172 0.05 7.52 -28.15
C SER A 172 -1.40 7.90 -27.83
N ASP A 173 -2.23 8.01 -28.88
CA ASP A 173 -3.67 8.26 -28.73
C ASP A 173 -4.35 7.16 -27.90
N ASP A 174 -4.03 5.89 -28.19
CA ASP A 174 -4.51 4.72 -27.43
C ASP A 174 -4.07 4.79 -25.95
N GLY A 175 -2.83 5.23 -25.69
CA GLY A 175 -2.32 5.45 -24.35
C GLY A 175 -3.11 6.53 -23.61
N ILE A 176 -3.39 7.66 -24.27
CA ILE A 176 -4.16 8.77 -23.73
C ILE A 176 -5.59 8.32 -23.38
N GLU A 177 -6.27 7.61 -24.28
CA GLU A 177 -7.60 7.07 -24.00
C GLU A 177 -7.61 6.16 -22.77
N ARG A 178 -6.59 5.30 -22.66
CA ARG A 178 -6.48 4.35 -21.56
C ARG A 178 -6.26 5.03 -20.22
N VAL A 179 -5.40 6.04 -20.13
CA VAL A 179 -5.19 6.78 -18.87
C VAL A 179 -6.41 7.59 -18.48
N VAL A 180 -7.14 8.18 -19.44
CA VAL A 180 -8.41 8.87 -19.17
C VAL A 180 -9.45 7.90 -18.61
N ASN A 181 -9.60 6.72 -19.22
CA ASN A 181 -10.54 5.71 -18.74
C ASN A 181 -10.20 5.25 -17.32
N ILE A 182 -8.92 5.00 -17.02
CA ILE A 182 -8.48 4.63 -15.66
C ILE A 182 -8.75 5.77 -14.68
N TYR A 183 -8.41 7.01 -15.04
CA TYR A 183 -8.64 8.17 -14.19
C TYR A 183 -10.13 8.36 -13.88
N ASN A 184 -11.00 8.37 -14.90
CA ASN A 184 -12.44 8.54 -14.73
C ASN A 184 -13.06 7.39 -13.92
N SER A 185 -12.56 6.15 -14.06
CA SER A 185 -13.03 5.01 -13.24
C SER A 185 -12.75 5.16 -11.74
N LYS A 186 -11.75 5.98 -11.38
CA LYS A 186 -11.36 6.25 -9.99
C LYS A 186 -12.03 7.49 -9.39
N HIS A 187 -12.69 8.32 -10.21
CA HIS A 187 -13.34 9.55 -9.77
C HIS A 187 -14.85 9.43 -9.97
N ILE A 188 -15.59 9.39 -8.87
CA ILE A 188 -17.06 9.29 -8.90
C ILE A 188 -17.69 10.58 -9.43
N ASP A 189 -17.08 11.74 -9.14
CA ASP A 189 -17.57 13.05 -9.56
C ASP A 189 -17.31 13.30 -11.06
N PRO A 190 -18.36 13.39 -11.91
CA PRO A 190 -18.20 13.62 -13.34
C PRO A 190 -17.55 14.96 -13.68
N SER A 191 -17.60 15.95 -12.78
CA SER A 191 -16.96 17.25 -13.01
C SER A 191 -15.43 17.17 -13.03
N GLN A 192 -14.87 16.11 -12.47
CA GLN A 192 -13.43 15.86 -12.48
C GLN A 192 -13.00 15.07 -13.70
N HIS A 193 -13.94 14.43 -14.41
CA HIS A 193 -13.63 13.57 -15.55
C HIS A 193 -12.86 14.30 -16.63
N LYS A 194 -11.96 13.56 -17.27
CA LYS A 194 -11.16 14.02 -18.40
C LYS A 194 -11.72 13.48 -19.70
N ASN A 195 -11.46 14.18 -20.81
CA ASN A 195 -11.75 13.72 -22.16
C ASN A 195 -10.44 13.51 -22.91
N ALA A 196 -10.25 12.34 -23.53
CA ALA A 196 -9.05 12.02 -24.29
C ALA A 196 -8.79 13.00 -25.45
N SER A 197 -9.86 13.50 -26.06
CA SER A 197 -9.79 14.44 -27.18
C SER A 197 -9.12 15.76 -26.81
N ASP A 198 -9.10 16.13 -25.52
CA ASP A 198 -8.45 17.36 -25.05
C ASP A 198 -6.91 17.25 -25.10
N TYR A 199 -6.38 16.04 -25.27
CA TYR A 199 -4.96 15.72 -25.15
C TYR A 199 -4.36 15.09 -26.42
N ILE A 200 -5.19 14.53 -27.30
CA ILE A 200 -4.77 14.01 -28.60
C ILE A 200 -4.47 15.18 -29.54
N LYS A 201 -3.28 15.19 -30.14
CA LYS A 201 -2.89 16.22 -31.11
C LYS A 201 -3.51 15.88 -32.47
N ASN A 202 -4.38 16.76 -32.97
CA ASN A 202 -4.90 16.71 -34.34
C ASN A 202 -3.85 17.14 -35.38
#